data_AF-A0A7C5P9M2-F1
#
_entry.id   AF-A0A7C5P9M2-F1
#
_cell.length_a   1.000
_cell.length_b   1.000
_cell.length_c   1.000
_cell.angle_alpha   90.00
_cell.angle_beta   90.00
_cell.angle_gamma   90.00
#
_symmetry.space_group_name_H-M   'P 1'
#
loop_
_entity.id
_entity.type
_entity.pdbx_description
1 polymer ?
#
loop_
_entity_poly.entity_id
_entity_poly.type
_entity_poly.pdbx_seq_one_letter_code
_entity_poly.pdbx_strand_id
1 'polypeptide(L)'
;MSDEMNKKRNLIKEAYRFGYFVGYKGHTEWISWISKKKARIYSLAEELGILEEVKMAYEEGLKDGKAKRMKDISLGLLTSSSEDMPERRERNEVLENDLEEEFSEFLITPKIVEPPKILAVMKSIETPKMLSLPKILNKGD
;
A
#
# COMPACT_ATOMS: atom_id res chain seq x y z
N MET A 1 -4.98 12.75 20.22
CA MET A 1 -5.97 12.12 19.31
C MET A 1 -5.68 12.43 17.84
N SER A 2 -5.49 13.69 17.44
CA SER A 2 -5.19 14.05 16.03
C SER A 2 -3.90 13.42 15.48
N ASP A 3 -2.83 13.31 16.29
CA ASP A 3 -1.55 12.76 15.82
C ASP A 3 -1.58 11.25 15.54
N GLU A 4 -2.27 10.48 16.38
CA GLU A 4 -2.43 9.04 16.18
C GLU A 4 -3.25 8.75 14.93
N MET A 5 -4.30 9.54 14.69
CA MET A 5 -5.13 9.46 13.49
C MET A 5 -4.34 9.79 12.23
N ASN A 6 -3.51 10.83 12.27
CA ASN A 6 -2.63 11.19 11.16
C ASN A 6 -1.60 10.09 10.88
N LYS A 7 -1.04 9.46 11.91
CA LYS A 7 -0.13 8.31 11.76
C LYS A 7 -0.82 7.13 11.07
N LYS A 8 -2.04 6.77 11.50
CA LYS A 8 -2.83 5.69 10.87
C LYS A 8 -3.11 5.96 9.40
N ARG A 9 -3.58 7.17 9.06
CA ARG A 9 -3.82 7.56 7.66
C ARG A 9 -2.55 7.53 6.82
N ASN A 10 -1.44 8.05 7.33
CA ASN A 10 -0.17 8.08 6.61
C ASN A 10 0.36 6.67 6.34
N LEU A 11 0.23 5.75 7.31
CA LEU A 11 0.66 4.37 7.13
C LEU A 11 -0.15 3.65 6.05
N ILE A 12 -1.46 3.89 5.98
CA ILE A 12 -2.33 3.35 4.93
C ILE A 12 -1.98 3.91 3.56
N LYS A 13 -1.68 5.22 3.47
CA LYS A 13 -1.18 5.83 2.23
C LYS A 13 0.13 5.20 1.78
N GLU A 14 1.07 5.04 2.71
CA GLU A 14 2.36 4.42 2.44
C GLU A 14 2.18 2.99 1.95
N ALA A 15 1.33 2.19 2.61
CA ALA A 15 1.04 0.81 2.21
C ALA A 15 0.46 0.71 0.80
N TYR A 16 -0.54 1.55 0.48
CA TYR A 16 -1.13 1.61 -0.86
C TYR A 16 -0.09 2.00 -1.93
N ARG A 17 0.66 3.08 -1.69
CA ARG A 17 1.69 3.55 -2.63
C ARG A 17 2.79 2.51 -2.84
N PHE A 18 3.18 1.83 -1.77
CA PHE A 18 4.15 0.75 -1.84
C PHE A 18 3.65 -0.45 -2.66
N GLY A 19 2.40 -0.88 -2.42
CA GLY A 19 1.77 -1.91 -3.24
C GLY A 19 1.70 -1.51 -4.71
N TYR A 20 1.27 -0.28 -5.00
CA TYR A 20 1.20 0.26 -6.36
C TYR A 20 2.55 0.24 -7.06
N PHE A 21 3.61 0.71 -6.39
CA PHE A 21 4.96 0.71 -6.94
C PHE A 21 5.42 -0.70 -7.29
N VAL A 22 5.28 -1.65 -6.35
CA VAL A 22 5.65 -3.06 -6.55
C VAL A 22 4.86 -3.67 -7.72
N GLY A 23 3.55 -3.39 -7.81
CA GLY A 23 2.69 -3.90 -8.87
C GLY A 23 2.99 -3.29 -10.24
N TYR A 24 3.32 -2.01 -10.28
CA TYR A 24 3.61 -1.27 -11.51
C TYR A 24 4.98 -1.62 -12.10
N LYS A 25 5.99 -1.72 -11.24
CA LYS A 25 7.33 -2.18 -11.63
C LYS A 25 7.32 -3.65 -12.01
N GLY A 26 6.51 -4.42 -11.29
CA GLY A 26 6.32 -5.84 -11.50
C GLY A 26 7.61 -6.65 -11.38
N HIS A 27 8.51 -6.17 -10.52
CA HIS A 27 9.57 -7.01 -9.98
C HIS A 27 8.95 -8.13 -9.14
N THR A 28 9.57 -9.30 -9.23
CA THR A 28 9.32 -10.42 -8.34
C THR A 28 9.35 -9.94 -6.89
N GLU A 29 8.30 -10.24 -6.13
CA GLU A 29 8.14 -9.98 -4.68
C GLU A 29 9.27 -10.59 -3.78
N TRP A 30 10.33 -11.10 -4.41
CA TRP A 30 11.46 -11.85 -3.88
C TRP A 30 12.70 -10.98 -3.60
N ILE A 31 12.63 -9.67 -3.86
CA ILE A 31 13.71 -8.72 -3.51
C ILE A 31 13.71 -8.51 -1.99
N SER A 32 14.89 -8.60 -1.35
CA SER A 32 15.04 -8.56 0.11
C SER A 32 14.48 -7.27 0.69
N TRP A 33 14.73 -6.15 0.02
CA TRP A 33 14.18 -4.85 0.37
C TRP A 33 12.65 -4.82 0.41
N ILE A 34 11.96 -5.40 -0.59
CA ILE A 34 10.48 -5.41 -0.63
C ILE A 34 9.92 -6.12 0.60
N SER A 35 10.50 -7.29 0.92
CA SER A 35 10.10 -8.08 2.08
C SER A 35 10.38 -7.34 3.40
N LYS A 36 11.55 -6.72 3.55
CA LYS A 36 11.92 -5.92 4.73
C LYS A 36 10.99 -4.72 4.91
N LYS A 37 10.72 -3.97 3.84
CA LYS A 37 9.84 -2.79 3.85
C LYS A 37 8.39 -3.18 4.17
N LYS A 38 7.88 -4.26 3.57
CA LYS A 38 6.55 -4.81 3.86
C LYS A 38 6.42 -5.23 5.33
N ALA A 39 7.42 -5.95 5.85
CA ALA A 39 7.44 -6.35 7.26
C ALA A 39 7.39 -5.13 8.20
N ARG A 40 8.19 -4.09 7.92
CA ARG A 40 8.17 -2.84 8.70
C ARG A 40 6.81 -2.14 8.69
N ILE A 41 6.16 -2.06 7.52
CA ILE A 41 4.81 -1.46 7.40
C ILE A 41 3.79 -2.26 8.23
N TYR A 42 3.85 -3.59 8.19
CA TYR A 42 2.92 -4.44 8.94
C TYR A 42 3.15 -4.41 10.45
N SER A 43 4.40 -4.41 10.92
CA SER A 43 4.69 -4.26 12.35
C SER A 43 4.17 -2.93 12.90
N LEU A 44 4.36 -1.82 12.17
CA LEU A 44 3.79 -0.53 12.55
C LEU A 44 2.26 -0.54 12.55
N ALA A 45 1.64 -1.32 11.66
CA ALA A 45 0.19 -1.43 11.57
C ALA A 45 -0.39 -2.24 12.74
N GLU A 46 0.32 -3.27 13.20
CA GLU A 46 -0.01 -4.03 14.41
C GLU A 46 0.01 -3.14 15.65
N GLU A 47 1.06 -2.33 15.82
CA GLU A 47 1.18 -1.37 16.93
C GLU A 47 0.03 -0.35 16.95
N LEU A 48 -0.47 0.05 15.77
CA LEU A 48 -1.55 1.02 15.62
C LEU A 48 -2.96 0.37 15.57
N GLY A 49 -3.05 -0.95 15.59
CA GLY A 49 -4.30 -1.71 15.51
C GLY A 49 -5.05 -1.57 14.18
N ILE A 50 -4.32 -1.35 13.08
CA ILE A 50 -4.87 -1.15 11.72
C ILE A 50 -4.26 -2.10 10.68
N LEU A 51 -3.81 -3.29 11.11
CA LEU A 51 -3.13 -4.26 10.26
C LEU A 51 -3.98 -4.64 9.03
N GLU A 52 -5.28 -4.85 9.22
CA GLU A 52 -6.17 -5.30 8.16
C GLU A 52 -6.38 -4.21 7.10
N GLU A 53 -6.58 -2.97 7.53
CA GLU A 53 -6.70 -1.81 6.67
C GLU A 53 -5.43 -1.55 5.85
N VAL A 54 -4.27 -1.76 6.47
CA VAL A 54 -2.96 -1.65 5.82
C VAL A 54 -2.73 -2.77 4.79
N LYS A 55 -3.12 -4.01 5.11
CA LYS A 55 -3.06 -5.14 4.16
C LYS A 55 -3.95 -4.89 2.95
N MET A 56 -5.21 -4.52 3.18
CA MET A 56 -6.16 -4.19 2.11
C MET A 56 -5.62 -3.06 1.23
N ALA A 57 -5.05 -2.02 1.83
CA ALA A 57 -4.46 -0.90 1.08
C ALA A 57 -3.29 -1.35 0.21
N TYR A 58 -2.39 -2.17 0.74
CA TYR A 58 -1.27 -2.74 -0.02
C TYR A 58 -1.74 -3.61 -1.20
N GLU A 59 -2.70 -4.50 -0.97
CA GLU A 59 -3.23 -5.39 -2.02
C GLU A 59 -3.95 -4.62 -3.13
N GLU A 60 -4.75 -3.61 -2.77
CA GLU A 60 -5.41 -2.75 -3.75
C GLU A 60 -4.37 -1.96 -4.57
N GLY A 61 -3.36 -1.41 -3.90
CA GLY A 61 -2.23 -0.77 -4.58
C GLY A 61 -1.57 -1.71 -5.58
N LEU A 62 -1.26 -2.94 -5.16
CA LEU A 62 -0.63 -3.95 -6.01
C LEU A 62 -1.46 -4.24 -7.27
N LYS A 63 -2.78 -4.34 -7.11
CA LYS A 63 -3.71 -4.55 -8.22
C LYS A 63 -3.74 -3.36 -9.18
N ASP A 64 -3.83 -2.14 -8.66
CA ASP A 64 -3.88 -0.92 -9.44
C ASP A 64 -2.58 -0.67 -10.21
N GLY A 65 -1.44 -0.92 -9.56
CA GLY A 65 -0.13 -0.86 -10.19
C GLY A 65 -0.01 -1.84 -11.36
N LYS A 66 -0.41 -3.11 -11.16
CA LYS A 66 -0.43 -4.13 -12.22
C LYS A 66 -1.35 -3.74 -13.38
N ALA A 67 -2.55 -3.23 -13.07
CA ALA A 67 -3.50 -2.77 -14.07
C ALA A 67 -2.96 -1.58 -14.88
N LYS A 68 -2.29 -0.63 -14.22
CA LYS A 68 -1.65 0.51 -14.90
C LYS A 68 -0.50 0.04 -15.79
N ARG A 69 0.37 -0.84 -15.30
CA ARG A 69 1.45 -1.44 -16.09
C ARG A 69 0.92 -2.10 -17.35
N MET A 70 -0.13 -2.91 -17.22
CA MET A 70 -0.76 -3.60 -18.34
C MET A 70 -1.35 -2.62 -19.37
N LYS A 71 -1.98 -1.54 -18.90
CA LYS A 71 -2.47 -0.46 -19.79
C LYS A 71 -1.31 0.23 -20.52
N ASP A 72 -0.25 0.57 -19.82
CA ASP A 72 0.88 1.29 -20.41
C ASP A 72 1.65 0.40 -21.42
N ILE A 73 1.76 -0.91 -21.16
CA ILE A 73 2.24 -1.89 -22.14
C ILE A 73 1.30 -1.95 -23.37
N SER A 74 -0.02 -2.03 -23.14
CA SER A 74 -1.00 -2.11 -24.25
C SER A 74 -0.99 -0.87 -25.15
N LEU A 75 -0.63 0.28 -24.59
CA LEU A 75 -0.50 1.56 -25.31
C LEU A 75 0.88 1.75 -25.94
N GLY A 76 1.81 0.79 -25.78
CA GLY A 76 3.20 0.91 -26.24
C GLY A 76 4.01 1.98 -25.50
N LEU A 77 3.50 2.50 -24.39
CA LEU A 77 4.18 3.48 -23.53
C LEU A 77 5.22 2.84 -22.61
N LEU A 78 5.16 1.52 -22.48
CA LEU A 78 6.11 0.71 -21.75
C LEU A 78 6.49 -0.47 -22.63
N THR A 79 7.78 -0.63 -22.91
CA THR A 79 8.27 -1.91 -23.42
C THR A 79 8.12 -2.92 -22.30
N SER A 80 7.51 -4.07 -22.56
CA SER A 80 7.54 -5.20 -21.64
C SER A 80 8.98 -5.69 -21.56
N SER A 81 9.81 -5.02 -20.75
CA SER A 81 11.09 -5.55 -20.31
C SER A 81 10.77 -6.66 -19.31
N SER A 82 10.25 -7.76 -19.84
CA SER A 82 10.61 -9.10 -19.38
C SER A 82 12.11 -9.25 -19.61
N GLU A 83 12.90 -8.67 -18.72
CA GLU A 83 14.27 -9.12 -18.53
C GLU A 83 14.26 -10.01 -17.29
N ASP A 84 14.09 -11.30 -17.58
CA ASP A 84 14.68 -12.37 -16.81
C ASP A 84 16.11 -12.00 -16.41
N MET A 85 16.48 -12.21 -15.14
CA MET A 85 17.48 -13.22 -14.79
C MET A 85 17.79 -13.22 -13.28
N PRO A 86 17.91 -14.40 -12.66
CA PRO A 86 18.49 -14.56 -11.34
C PRO A 86 20.02 -14.64 -11.47
N GLU A 87 20.80 -13.70 -10.92
CA GLU A 87 22.17 -13.98 -10.47
C GLU A 87 22.90 -12.80 -9.81
N ARG A 88 23.58 -13.15 -8.70
CA ARG A 88 24.64 -12.44 -7.97
C ARG A 88 24.22 -11.38 -6.92
N ARG A 89 24.51 -11.71 -5.65
CA ARG A 89 24.19 -10.93 -4.45
C ARG A 89 24.68 -9.47 -4.45
N GLU A 90 25.80 -9.17 -5.10
CA GLU A 90 26.32 -7.79 -5.23
C GLU A 90 25.51 -6.93 -6.21
N ARG A 91 24.87 -7.53 -7.22
CA ARG A 91 23.98 -6.83 -8.15
C ARG A 91 22.64 -6.49 -7.49
N ASN A 92 22.20 -7.33 -6.54
CA ASN A 92 20.97 -7.13 -5.80
C ASN A 92 21.03 -5.93 -4.84
N GLU A 93 22.16 -5.67 -4.18
CA GLU A 93 22.26 -4.50 -3.27
C GLU A 93 22.15 -3.17 -4.04
N VAL A 94 22.80 -3.06 -5.20
CA VAL A 94 22.68 -1.86 -6.05
C VAL A 94 21.24 -1.70 -6.55
N LEU A 95 20.62 -2.77 -7.06
CA LEU A 95 19.22 -2.77 -7.48
C LEU A 95 18.25 -2.45 -6.33
N GLU A 96 18.53 -2.90 -5.10
CA GLU A 96 17.72 -2.59 -3.92
C GLU A 96 17.79 -1.11 -3.56
N ASN A 97 18.98 -0.52 -3.59
CA ASN A 97 19.16 0.91 -3.32
C ASN A 97 18.48 1.77 -4.40
N ASP A 98 18.63 1.43 -5.68
CA ASP A 98 17.99 2.14 -6.79
C ASP A 98 16.45 2.10 -6.66
N LEU A 99 15.89 0.95 -6.27
CA LEU A 99 14.45 0.81 -6.06
C LEU A 99 13.96 1.56 -4.82
N GLU A 100 14.77 1.63 -3.76
CA GLU A 100 14.45 2.38 -2.56
C GLU A 100 14.45 3.89 -2.80
N GLU A 101 15.45 4.38 -3.55
CA GLU A 101 15.51 5.78 -3.99
C GLU A 101 14.31 6.13 -4.88
N GLU A 102 14.03 5.30 -5.89
CA GLU A 102 12.90 5.53 -6.79
C GLU A 102 11.56 5.51 -6.03
N PHE A 103 11.39 4.61 -5.07
CA PHE A 103 10.20 4.60 -4.24
C PHE A 103 10.09 5.84 -3.36
N SER A 104 11.22 6.33 -2.83
CA SER A 104 11.26 7.57 -2.04
C SER A 104 10.84 8.78 -2.88
N GLU A 105 11.31 8.87 -4.12
CA GLU A 105 10.86 9.89 -5.08
C GLU A 105 9.38 9.74 -5.44
N PHE A 106 8.93 8.49 -5.63
CA PHE A 106 7.52 8.18 -5.91
C PHE A 106 6.59 8.66 -4.79
N LEU A 107 7.00 8.54 -3.52
CA LEU A 107 6.23 9.06 -2.38
C LEU A 107 6.08 10.58 -2.37
N ILE A 108 7.07 11.31 -2.87
CA ILE A 108 7.08 12.79 -2.89
C ILE A 108 6.30 13.34 -4.10
N THR A 109 6.12 12.52 -5.14
CA THR A 109 5.52 12.95 -6.40
C THR A 109 4.02 13.27 -6.25
N PRO A 110 3.57 14.51 -6.52
CA PRO A 110 2.18 14.95 -6.29
C PRO A 110 1.14 14.38 -7.27
N LYS A 111 1.56 13.58 -8.27
CA LYS A 111 0.67 13.05 -9.33
C LYS A 111 -0.18 11.86 -8.89
N ILE A 112 0.02 11.31 -7.69
CA ILE A 112 -0.70 10.11 -7.24
C ILE A 112 -1.89 10.55 -6.40
N VAL A 113 -3.05 10.70 -7.04
CA VAL A 113 -4.33 10.86 -6.34
C VAL A 113 -4.74 9.48 -5.83
N GLU A 114 -4.89 9.33 -4.51
CA GLU A 114 -5.33 8.05 -3.95
C GLU A 114 -6.73 7.70 -4.46
N PRO A 115 -6.99 6.43 -4.84
CA PRO A 115 -8.28 6.06 -5.39
C PRO A 115 -9.39 6.19 -4.33
N PRO A 116 -10.65 6.42 -4.75
CA PRO A 116 -11.77 6.66 -3.83
C PRO A 116 -11.94 5.59 -2.76
N LYS A 117 -11.56 4.34 -3.07
CA LYS A 117 -11.64 3.19 -2.18
C LYS A 117 -10.68 3.31 -0.99
N ILE A 118 -9.49 3.88 -1.21
CA ILE A 118 -8.50 4.13 -0.15
C ILE A 118 -8.95 5.29 0.74
N LEU A 119 -9.60 6.31 0.16
CA LEU A 119 -10.22 7.38 0.92
C LEU A 119 -11.39 6.87 1.80
N ALA A 120 -12.14 5.88 1.32
CA ALA A 120 -13.20 5.24 2.11
C ALA A 120 -12.64 4.46 3.31
N VAL A 121 -11.56 3.69 3.13
CA VAL A 121 -10.88 2.98 4.23
C VAL A 121 -10.39 3.96 5.31
N MET A 122 -9.82 5.11 4.90
CA MET A 122 -9.41 6.14 5.86
C MET A 122 -10.59 6.72 6.66
N LYS A 123 -11.72 6.95 6.00
CA LYS A 123 -12.95 7.43 6.67
C LYS A 123 -13.53 6.39 7.63
N SER A 124 -13.42 5.10 7.35
CA SER A 124 -13.89 4.04 8.26
C SER A 124 -13.10 3.98 9.57
N ILE A 125 -11.83 4.38 9.56
CA ILE A 125 -11.00 4.51 10.77
C ILE A 125 -11.39 5.77 11.57
N GLU A 126 -11.93 6.80 10.91
CA GLU A 126 -12.39 8.04 11.55
C GLU A 126 -13.66 7.86 12.37
N THR A 127 -14.52 6.92 12.00
CA THR A 127 -15.69 6.61 12.81
C THR A 127 -15.29 5.70 13.95
N PRO A 128 -15.28 6.16 15.22
CA PRO A 128 -15.17 5.21 16.32
C PRO A 128 -16.30 4.20 16.15
N LYS A 129 -15.99 2.90 16.25
CA LYS A 129 -17.00 1.84 16.41
C LYS A 129 -17.73 2.11 17.73
N MET A 130 -18.63 3.09 17.76
CA MET A 130 -19.64 3.17 18.80
C MET A 130 -20.59 2.02 18.53
N LEU A 131 -20.31 0.89 19.20
CA LEU A 131 -21.27 -0.16 19.44
C LEU A 131 -22.58 0.50 19.87
N SER A 132 -23.56 0.52 18.96
CA SER A 132 -24.90 0.97 19.27
C SER A 132 -25.42 0.10 20.41
N LEU A 133 -25.56 0.70 21.60
CA LEU A 133 -26.17 0.05 22.76
C LEU A 133 -27.58 -0.42 22.34
N PRO A 134 -27.91 -1.73 22.47
CA PRO A 134 -29.25 -2.19 22.16
C PRO A 134 -30.20 -1.71 23.26
N LYS A 135 -31.07 -0.74 22.95
CA LYS A 135 -32.26 -0.52 23.78
C LYS A 135 -33.33 -1.52 23.38
N ILE A 136 -33.21 -2.71 23.97
CA ILE A 136 -34.28 -3.67 24.14
C ILE A 136 -35.36 -3.06 25.08
N LEU A 137 -36.62 -3.37 24.75
CA LEU A 137 -37.83 -3.29 25.58
C LEU A 137 -38.40 -1.89 25.90
N ASN A 138 -39.43 -1.51 25.15
CA ASN A 138 -40.68 -1.09 25.79
C ASN A 138 -41.86 -1.69 25.03
N LYS A 139 -42.41 -2.77 25.61
CA LYS A 139 -43.71 -3.32 25.25
C LYS A 139 -44.72 -2.46 25.98
N GLY A 140 -45.37 -1.55 25.25
CA GLY A 140 -46.49 -0.75 25.74
C GLY A 140 -47.76 -1.21 25.04
N ASP A 141 -48.65 -1.76 25.88
CA ASP A 141 -50.08 -2.04 25.74
C ASP A 141 -50.57 -3.07 24.70
#